data_AF-A0A0Q8DQ88-F1
#
_entry.id   AF-A0A0Q8DQ88-F1
#
_cell.length_a   1.000
_cell.length_b   1.000
_cell.length_c   1.000
_cell.angle_alpha   90.00
_cell.angle_beta   90.00
_cell.angle_gamma   90.00
#
_symmetry.space_group_name_H-M   'P 1'
#
loop_
_entity.id
_entity.type
_entity.pdbx_description
1 polymer ?
#
loop_
_entity_poly.entity_id
_entity_poly.type
_entity_poly.pdbx_seq_one_letter_code
_entity_poly.pdbx_strand_id
1 'polypeptide(L)'
;MPKLASTNRSTNDYPMSQADVDAHRESTHFRRPAQVDMSNLNGPLIREAAESGGLLELRDSSRPDVAPIILDDFLMAVMRGEIQ
;
A
#
# COMPACT_ATOMS: atom_id res chain seq x y z
N MET A 1 34.51 -39.79 -7.54
CA MET A 1 34.32 -38.37 -7.88
C MET A 1 33.47 -38.27 -9.15
N PRO A 2 32.27 -37.66 -9.13
CA PRO A 2 31.62 -37.25 -10.37
C PRO A 2 31.72 -35.73 -10.54
N LYS A 3 32.35 -35.33 -11.64
CA LYS A 3 32.51 -33.94 -12.11
C LYS A 3 31.16 -33.50 -12.70
N LEU A 4 30.43 -32.66 -11.97
CA LEU A 4 29.17 -32.08 -12.47
C LEU A 4 29.48 -30.98 -13.48
N ALA A 5 28.82 -31.08 -14.63
CA ALA A 5 28.97 -30.18 -15.77
C ALA A 5 28.71 -28.72 -15.35
N SER A 6 29.59 -27.82 -15.78
CA SER A 6 29.40 -26.38 -15.63
C SER A 6 28.28 -25.94 -16.59
N THR A 7 27.09 -25.67 -16.05
CA THR A 7 26.01 -25.05 -16.79
C THR A 7 26.39 -23.59 -17.03
N ASN A 8 26.74 -23.26 -18.28
CA ASN A 8 26.88 -21.89 -18.76
C ASN A 8 25.52 -21.18 -18.64
N ARG A 9 25.23 -20.58 -17.48
CA ARG A 9 24.10 -19.70 -17.30
C ARG A 9 24.51 -18.32 -17.82
N SER A 10 24.14 -18.02 -19.06
CA SER A 10 24.20 -16.65 -19.58
C SER A 10 23.20 -15.81 -18.79
N THR A 11 23.70 -15.13 -17.77
CA THR A 11 22.96 -14.16 -16.96
C THR A 11 22.82 -12.89 -17.79
N ASN A 12 21.79 -12.83 -18.63
CA ASN A 12 21.26 -11.55 -19.15
C ASN A 12 20.32 -10.90 -18.11
N ASP A 13 20.72 -10.90 -16.84
CA ASP A 13 20.12 -10.03 -15.84
C ASP A 13 20.72 -8.64 -16.06
N TYR A 14 20.16 -7.91 -17.02
CA TYR A 14 20.45 -6.48 -17.11
C TYR A 14 19.92 -5.84 -15.82
N PRO A 15 20.76 -5.18 -15.01
CA PRO A 15 20.25 -4.43 -13.87
C PRO A 15 19.27 -3.40 -14.41
N MET A 16 18.05 -3.36 -13.85
CA MET A 16 17.07 -2.31 -14.15
C MET A 16 17.79 -0.96 -14.11
N SER A 17 17.60 -0.14 -15.15
CA SER A 17 18.28 1.15 -15.19
C SER A 17 17.81 2.00 -14.00
N GLN A 18 18.67 2.87 -13.47
CA GLN A 18 18.29 3.74 -12.36
C GLN A 18 17.05 4.58 -12.72
N ALA A 19 16.90 4.96 -14.00
CA ALA A 19 15.71 5.63 -14.52
C ALA A 19 14.45 4.77 -14.45
N ASP A 20 14.54 3.47 -14.72
CA ASP A 20 13.40 2.54 -14.55
C ASP A 20 13.08 2.31 -13.07
N VAL A 21 14.09 2.28 -12.20
CA VAL A 21 13.89 2.21 -10.74
C VAL A 21 13.23 3.48 -10.20
N ASP A 22 13.66 4.65 -10.68
CA ASP A 22 13.11 5.94 -10.27
C ASP A 22 11.69 6.13 -10.84
N ALA A 23 11.46 5.79 -12.11
CA ALA A 23 10.13 5.77 -12.71
C ALA A 23 9.22 4.75 -12.01
N HIS A 24 9.75 3.58 -11.64
CA HIS A 24 9.00 2.62 -10.84
C HIS A 24 8.69 3.21 -9.47
N ARG A 25 9.62 3.89 -8.79
CA ARG A 25 9.43 4.55 -7.48
C ARG A 25 8.45 5.72 -7.51
N GLU A 26 8.42 6.47 -8.60
CA GLU A 26 7.44 7.54 -8.88
C GLU A 26 6.07 6.94 -9.22
N SER A 27 6.03 5.84 -9.99
CA SER A 27 4.79 5.11 -10.32
C SER A 27 4.23 4.32 -9.12
N THR A 28 5.12 3.88 -8.22
CA THR A 28 4.82 3.22 -6.94
C THR A 28 4.91 4.19 -5.79
N HIS A 29 4.50 5.45 -6.00
CA HIS A 29 3.89 6.24 -4.94
C HIS A 29 2.62 5.52 -4.47
N PHE A 30 2.80 4.37 -3.83
CA PHE A 30 1.89 3.75 -2.90
C PHE A 30 1.77 4.78 -1.77
N ARG A 31 0.94 5.80 -2.00
CA ARG A 31 0.59 6.76 -0.96
C ARG A 31 -0.02 5.92 0.14
N ARG A 32 0.75 5.75 1.21
CA ARG A 32 0.25 5.07 2.40
C ARG A 32 -1.03 5.80 2.80
N PRO A 33 -2.11 5.08 3.11
CA PRO A 33 -3.32 5.70 3.59
C PRO A 33 -3.02 6.63 4.77
N ALA A 34 -3.63 7.81 4.80
CA ALA A 34 -3.53 8.69 5.95
C ALA A 34 -4.23 7.99 7.13
N GLN A 35 -3.49 7.83 8.22
CA GLN A 35 -3.98 7.14 9.41
C GLN A 35 -4.83 8.10 10.24
N VAL A 36 -6.09 7.74 10.45
CA VAL A 36 -7.05 8.50 11.25
C VAL A 36 -7.45 7.66 12.44
N ASP A 37 -7.22 8.20 13.64
CA ASP A 37 -7.69 7.59 14.88
C ASP A 37 -9.15 7.99 15.13
N MET A 38 -10.04 6.99 15.20
CA MET A 38 -11.47 7.17 15.45
C MET A 38 -11.75 7.66 16.87
N SER A 39 -10.85 7.44 17.82
CA SER A 39 -10.98 7.96 19.19
C SER A 39 -10.62 9.45 19.31
N ASN A 40 -9.90 10.00 18.33
CA ASN A 40 -9.44 11.39 18.29
C ASN A 40 -9.36 11.90 16.85
N LEU A 41 -10.51 12.25 16.29
CA LEU A 41 -10.64 12.63 14.89
C LEU A 41 -9.83 13.88 14.55
N ASN A 42 -8.93 13.75 13.57
CA ASN A 42 -8.16 14.86 13.00
C ASN A 42 -8.83 15.37 11.71
N GLY A 43 -9.75 16.32 11.85
CA GLY A 43 -10.48 16.92 10.73
C GLY A 43 -9.59 17.49 9.62
N PRO A 44 -8.53 18.26 9.93
CA PRO A 44 -7.57 18.73 8.93
C PRO A 44 -6.93 17.62 8.09
N LEU A 45 -6.47 16.54 8.73
CA LEU A 45 -5.87 15.39 8.03
C LEU A 45 -6.87 14.70 7.09
N ILE A 46 -8.11 14.52 7.54
CA ILE A 46 -9.18 13.93 6.73
C ILE A 46 -9.43 14.78 5.47
N ARG A 47 -9.49 16.11 5.64
CA ARG A 47 -9.72 17.03 4.52
C ARG A 47 -8.56 17.01 3.52
N GLU A 48 -7.33 17.05 4.01
CA GLU A 48 -6.12 16.98 3.16
C GLU A 48 -6.08 15.66 2.36
N ALA A 49 -6.39 14.53 3.00
CA ALA A 49 -6.45 13.24 2.32
C ALA A 49 -7.54 13.24 1.23
N ALA A 50 -8.74 13.76 1.52
CA ALA A 50 -9.83 13.84 0.55
C ALA A 50 -9.49 14.77 -0.65
N GLU A 51 -8.93 15.95 -0.40
CA GLU A 51 -8.55 16.91 -1.45
C GLU A 51 -7.41 16.40 -2.33
N SER A 52 -6.50 15.61 -1.77
CA SER A 52 -5.36 15.06 -2.49
C SER A 52 -5.65 13.74 -3.21
N GLY A 53 -6.88 13.21 -3.12
CA GLY A 53 -7.25 11.89 -3.62
C GLY A 53 -6.55 10.74 -2.89
N GLY A 54 -6.12 10.97 -1.64
CA GLY A 54 -5.45 9.98 -0.80
C GLY A 54 -6.43 9.03 -0.11
N LEU A 55 -5.94 7.84 0.21
CA LEU A 55 -6.69 6.82 0.96
C LEU A 55 -6.72 7.14 2.45
N LEU A 56 -7.76 6.69 3.15
CA LEU A 56 -7.87 6.77 4.61
C LEU A 56 -7.80 5.38 5.24
N GLU A 57 -6.97 5.23 6.27
CA GLU A 57 -6.96 4.06 7.16
C GLU A 57 -7.53 4.49 8.52
N LEU A 58 -8.66 3.89 8.89
CA LEU A 58 -9.32 4.11 10.17
C LEU A 58 -8.75 3.15 11.21
N ARG A 59 -8.24 3.71 12.31
CA ARG A 59 -7.72 2.97 13.47
C ARG A 59 -8.52 3.33 14.71
N ASP A 60 -8.62 2.39 15.64
CA ASP A 60 -9.15 2.64 16.98
C ASP A 60 -8.05 2.42 17.99
N SER A 61 -7.40 3.49 18.46
CA SER A 61 -6.30 3.33 19.42
C SER A 61 -6.76 2.80 20.79
N SER A 62 -8.06 2.86 21.09
CA SER A 62 -8.64 2.26 22.30
C SER A 62 -8.82 0.74 22.19
N ARG A 63 -8.81 0.20 20.96
CA ARG A 63 -8.95 -1.23 20.65
C ARG A 63 -7.84 -1.70 19.71
N PRO A 64 -6.58 -1.83 20.20
CA PRO A 64 -5.44 -2.22 19.37
C PRO A 64 -5.53 -3.67 18.84
N ASP A 65 -6.43 -4.47 19.39
CA ASP A 65 -6.78 -5.82 18.94
C ASP A 65 -7.66 -5.83 17.67
N VAL A 66 -8.31 -4.71 17.36
CA VAL A 66 -9.12 -4.56 16.15
C VAL A 66 -8.24 -4.11 14.99
N ALA A 67 -8.30 -4.84 13.88
CA ALA A 67 -7.55 -4.50 12.68
C ALA A 67 -8.00 -3.12 12.12
N PRO A 68 -7.06 -2.30 11.61
CA PRO A 68 -7.39 -1.07 10.90
C PRO A 68 -8.27 -1.35 9.67
N ILE A 69 -9.13 -0.39 9.33
CA ILE A 69 -10.02 -0.47 8.18
C ILE A 69 -9.53 0.51 7.12
N ILE A 70 -9.34 0.04 5.88
CA ILE A 70 -9.17 0.93 4.74
C ILE A 70 -10.55 1.43 4.33
N LEU A 71 -10.78 2.74 4.42
CA LEU A 71 -12.11 3.33 4.22
C LEU A 71 -12.65 3.04 2.81
N ASP A 72 -11.81 3.13 1.79
CA ASP A 72 -12.20 2.87 0.40
C ASP A 72 -12.68 1.42 0.20
N ASP A 73 -11.94 0.44 0.72
CA ASP A 73 -12.31 -0.98 0.65
C ASP A 73 -13.63 -1.23 1.39
N PHE A 74 -13.80 -0.61 2.56
CA PHE A 74 -15.04 -0.70 3.31
C PHE A 74 -16.23 -0.11 2.54
N LEU A 75 -16.08 1.08 1.96
CA LEU A 75 -17.13 1.72 1.15
C LEU A 75 -17.44 0.89 -0.09
N MET A 76 -16.43 0.30 -0.75
CA MET A 76 -16.63 -0.61 -1.86
C MET A 76 -17.41 -1.87 -1.44
N ALA A 77 -17.09 -2.47 -0.29
CA ALA A 77 -17.80 -3.62 0.24
C ALA A 77 -19.27 -3.29 0.57
N VAL A 78 -19.53 -2.11 1.17
CA VAL A 78 -20.89 -1.62 1.42
C VAL A 78 -21.66 -1.40 0.11
N MET A 79 -21.06 -0.75 -0.88
CA MET A 79 -21.68 -0.55 -2.20
C MET A 79 -21.98 -1.85 -2.94
N ARG A 80 -21.18 -2.90 -2.69
CA ARG A 80 -21.41 -4.26 -3.22
C ARG A 80 -22.45 -5.06 -2.43
N GLY A 81 -22.91 -4.55 -1.27
CA GLY A 81 -23.84 -5.23 -0.38
C GLY A 81 -23.22 -6.37 0.42
N GLU A 82 -21.89 -6.39 0.56
CA GLU A 82 -21.14 -7.39 1.34
C GLU A 82 -21.23 -7.14 2.85
N ILE A 83 -21.51 -5.88 3.24
CA ILE A 83 -21.65 -5.41 4.62
C ILE A 83 -23.03 -4.72 4.73
N GLN A 84 -23.79 -5.04 5.79
CA GLN A 84 -25.13 -4.50 6.08
C GLN A 84 -25.13 -3.68 7.37
#